data_AF-A0A2V7J1N3-F1
#
_entry.id   AF-A0A2V7J1N3-F1
#
_cell.length_a   1.000
_cell.length_b   1.000
_cell.length_c   1.000
_cell.angle_alpha   90.00
_cell.angle_beta   90.00
_cell.angle_gamma   90.00
#
_symmetry.space_group_name_H-M   'P 1'
#
loop_
_entity.id
_entity.type
_entity.pdbx_description
1 polymer ?
#
loop_
_entity_poly.entity_id
_entity_poly.type
_entity_poly.pdbx_seq_one_letter_code
_entity_poly.pdbx_strand_id
1 'polypeptide(L)'
;MGAGAVVILRLPAPAPVVTEQPNAAPQPPPPPPPPPLQSEAEGYYEPSYKFTVSDRRFTRLTLRPQAFVTFSRPGIRDEVGCADARINPAAVHLRCEFERVGIVVTIEGQFPSRSVTSRLDAPVLDAMVTVTNTRGETLFRARESFYWHEPD
;
A
#
# COMPACT_ATOMS: atom_id res chain seq x y z
N MET A 1 -95.12 22.53 -25.99
CA MET A 1 -93.95 22.58 -25.09
C MET A 1 -93.67 21.16 -24.63
N GLY A 2 -92.46 20.65 -24.82
CA GLY A 2 -92.06 19.32 -24.33
C GLY A 2 -90.91 18.71 -25.11
N ALA A 3 -89.74 19.38 -25.13
CA ALA A 3 -88.50 18.80 -25.61
C ALA A 3 -87.95 17.84 -24.54
N GLY A 4 -87.89 16.54 -24.82
CA GLY A 4 -87.28 15.55 -23.95
C GLY A 4 -85.80 15.39 -24.29
N ALA A 5 -84.92 16.09 -23.57
CA ALA A 5 -83.48 15.88 -23.65
C ALA A 5 -83.06 14.74 -22.72
N VAL A 6 -82.49 13.66 -23.28
CA VAL A 6 -81.92 12.55 -22.49
C VAL A 6 -80.48 12.93 -22.14
N VAL A 7 -80.22 13.14 -20.85
CA VAL A 7 -78.87 13.38 -20.31
C VAL A 7 -78.27 12.04 -19.91
N ILE A 8 -77.24 11.57 -20.63
CA ILE A 8 -76.45 10.41 -20.24
C ILE A 8 -75.35 10.90 -19.28
N LEU A 9 -75.54 10.68 -17.98
CA LEU A 9 -74.50 10.89 -16.97
C LEU A 9 -73.42 9.81 -17.12
N ARG A 10 -72.23 10.21 -17.60
CA ARG A 10 -71.03 9.38 -17.54
C ARG A 10 -70.58 9.26 -16.08
N LEU A 11 -70.57 8.05 -15.53
CA LEU A 11 -69.91 7.79 -14.25
C LEU A 11 -68.39 7.99 -14.41
N PRO A 12 -67.73 8.69 -13.49
CA PRO A 12 -66.27 8.78 -13.49
C PRO A 12 -65.68 7.40 -13.17
N ALA A 13 -64.71 6.97 -13.98
CA ALA A 13 -63.88 5.80 -13.68
C ALA A 13 -63.09 6.06 -12.38
N PRO A 14 -62.93 5.06 -11.50
CA PRO A 14 -62.12 5.21 -10.30
C PRO A 14 -60.69 5.55 -10.70
N ALA A 15 -60.12 6.58 -10.08
CA ALA A 15 -58.74 6.98 -10.29
C ALA A 15 -57.79 5.80 -10.00
N PRO A 16 -56.71 5.61 -10.78
CA PRO A 16 -55.71 4.61 -10.45
C PRO A 16 -55.13 4.99 -9.08
N VAL A 17 -55.12 4.02 -8.15
CA VAL A 17 -54.36 4.16 -6.91
C VAL A 17 -52.91 4.30 -7.32
N VAL A 18 -52.42 5.54 -7.36
CA VAL A 18 -50.99 5.82 -7.29
C VAL A 18 -50.61 5.38 -5.89
N THR A 19 -50.07 4.16 -5.79
CA THR A 19 -49.31 3.77 -4.60
C THR A 19 -48.13 4.72 -4.57
N GLU A 20 -48.25 5.78 -3.78
CA GLU A 20 -47.14 6.67 -3.43
C GLU A 20 -46.10 5.76 -2.79
N GLN A 21 -45.07 5.42 -3.56
CA GLN A 21 -43.93 4.66 -3.08
C GLN A 21 -43.37 5.47 -1.90
N PRO A 22 -43.43 4.97 -0.65
CA PRO A 22 -42.97 5.73 0.49
C PRO A 22 -41.54 6.15 0.19
N ASN A 23 -41.34 7.46 0.13
CA ASN A 23 -40.10 8.14 -0.13
C ASN A 23 -38.95 7.33 0.45
N ALA A 24 -38.21 6.59 -0.40
CA ALA A 24 -37.13 5.75 0.06
C ALA A 24 -36.11 6.71 0.67
N ALA A 25 -35.94 6.65 1.99
CA ALA A 25 -34.96 7.46 2.68
C ALA A 25 -33.61 7.34 1.94
N PRO A 26 -32.87 8.44 1.73
CA PRO A 26 -31.56 8.37 1.09
C PRO A 26 -30.73 7.29 1.79
N GLN A 27 -30.29 6.28 1.04
CA GLN A 27 -29.43 5.24 1.61
C GLN A 27 -28.18 5.92 2.18
N PRO A 28 -27.72 5.53 3.39
CA PRO A 28 -26.48 6.06 3.92
C PRO A 28 -25.36 5.83 2.89
N PRO A 29 -24.43 6.79 2.70
CA PRO A 29 -23.31 6.58 1.81
C PRO A 29 -22.53 5.33 2.24
N PRO A 30 -22.00 4.54 1.29
CA PRO A 30 -21.21 3.37 1.62
C PRO A 30 -20.03 3.76 2.51
N PRO A 31 -19.59 2.88 3.42
CA PRO A 31 -18.44 3.17 4.26
C PRO A 31 -17.20 3.42 3.39
N PRO A 32 -16.28 4.30 3.83
CA PRO A 32 -15.03 4.52 3.12
C PRO A 32 -14.23 3.21 3.01
N PRO A 33 -13.49 3.01 1.90
CA PRO A 33 -12.65 1.83 1.74
C PRO A 33 -11.58 1.76 2.85
N PRO A 34 -11.18 0.55 3.27
CA PRO A 34 -10.10 0.40 4.23
C PRO A 34 -8.80 1.00 3.67
N PRO A 35 -7.95 1.60 4.52
CA PRO A 35 -6.65 2.08 4.09
C PRO A 35 -5.81 0.92 3.56
N PRO A 36 -4.91 1.17 2.59
CA PRO A 36 -4.02 0.14 2.08
C PRO A 36 -3.14 -0.43 3.19
N LEU A 37 -2.73 -1.69 3.03
CA LEU A 37 -1.80 -2.33 3.93
C LEU A 37 -0.40 -1.78 3.72
N GLN A 38 0.37 -1.67 4.80
CA GLN A 38 1.74 -1.16 4.72
C GLN A 38 2.58 -2.00 3.75
N SER A 39 2.36 -3.33 3.70
CA SER A 39 3.03 -4.26 2.78
C SER A 39 2.61 -4.13 1.31
N GLU A 40 1.57 -3.35 1.02
CA GLU A 40 0.95 -3.20 -0.31
C GLU A 40 1.03 -1.77 -0.84
N ALA A 41 1.39 -0.79 0.00
CA ALA A 41 1.62 0.57 -0.46
C ALA A 41 2.83 0.68 -1.39
N GLU A 42 2.65 1.47 -2.44
CA GLU A 42 3.74 2.05 -3.21
C GLU A 42 4.44 3.15 -2.40
N GLY A 43 5.75 3.27 -2.54
CA GLY A 43 6.56 4.19 -1.75
C GLY A 43 7.86 3.55 -1.31
N TYR A 44 8.64 4.28 -0.51
CA TYR A 44 9.96 3.83 -0.08
C TYR A 44 10.12 3.91 1.44
N TYR A 45 10.96 3.01 1.95
CA TYR A 45 11.31 2.84 3.34
C TYR A 45 12.72 3.38 3.56
N GLU A 46 12.84 4.47 4.30
CA GLU A 46 14.13 5.06 4.68
C GLU A 46 14.55 4.52 6.06
N PRO A 47 15.77 3.95 6.21
CA PRO A 47 16.24 3.46 7.49
C PRO A 47 16.55 4.62 8.44
N SER A 48 16.33 4.40 9.74
CA SER A 48 16.72 5.32 10.81
C SER A 48 18.23 5.57 10.82
N TYR A 49 19.03 4.55 10.48
CA TYR A 49 20.48 4.65 10.43
C TYR A 49 21.01 4.32 9.03
N LYS A 50 21.86 5.22 8.51
CA LYS A 50 22.45 5.07 7.18
C LYS A 50 23.82 4.41 7.32
N PHE A 51 23.88 3.10 7.06
CA PHE A 51 25.12 2.34 7.07
C PHE A 51 25.76 2.28 5.67
N THR A 52 27.05 1.97 5.64
CA THR A 52 27.85 1.86 4.40
C THR A 52 28.51 0.49 4.33
N VAL A 53 28.42 -0.17 3.18
CA VAL A 53 29.12 -1.42 2.86
C VAL A 53 29.84 -1.23 1.54
N SER A 54 31.14 -1.52 1.48
CA SER A 54 31.94 -1.43 0.25
C SER A 54 31.69 -0.10 -0.50
N ASP A 55 32.09 1.03 0.12
CA ASP A 55 31.93 2.42 -0.38
C ASP A 55 30.50 2.90 -0.71
N ARG A 56 29.48 2.05 -0.49
CA ARG A 56 28.10 2.28 -0.89
C ARG A 56 27.21 2.40 0.33
N ARG A 57 26.58 3.55 0.47
CA ARG A 57 25.64 3.82 1.56
C ARG A 57 24.28 3.26 1.21
N PHE A 58 23.72 2.40 2.05
CA PHE A 58 22.32 1.99 1.92
C PHE A 58 21.44 3.20 2.25
N THR A 59 20.47 3.50 1.38
CA THR A 59 19.63 4.70 1.53
C THR A 59 18.15 4.41 1.60
N ARG A 60 17.65 3.44 0.83
CA ARG A 60 16.22 3.18 0.73
C ARG A 60 15.94 1.70 0.44
N LEU A 61 14.79 1.25 0.90
CA LEU A 61 14.16 0.00 0.51
C LEU A 61 12.83 0.30 -0.17
N THR A 62 12.52 -0.35 -1.27
CA THR A 62 11.20 -0.27 -1.93
C THR A 62 10.62 -1.68 -1.98
N LEU A 63 9.33 -1.81 -1.64
CA LEU A 63 8.62 -3.10 -1.64
C LEU A 63 7.68 -3.25 -2.84
N ARG A 64 7.08 -2.14 -3.29
CA ARG A 64 6.08 -2.10 -4.37
C ARG A 64 6.43 -0.98 -5.36
N PRO A 65 6.14 -1.16 -6.67
CA PRO A 65 5.55 -2.36 -7.29
C PRO A 65 6.53 -3.55 -7.38
N GLN A 66 7.84 -3.26 -7.41
CA GLN A 66 8.91 -4.26 -7.41
C GLN A 66 9.79 -4.07 -6.17
N ALA A 67 10.24 -5.17 -5.57
CA ALA A 67 11.14 -5.12 -4.43
C ALA A 67 12.58 -4.83 -4.86
N PHE A 68 13.17 -3.76 -4.35
CA PHE A 68 14.57 -3.42 -4.59
C PHE A 68 15.14 -2.59 -3.43
N VAL A 69 16.46 -2.62 -3.30
CA VAL A 69 17.20 -1.77 -2.37
C VAL A 69 18.01 -0.73 -3.13
N THR A 70 18.14 0.45 -2.55
CA THR A 70 18.89 1.56 -3.14
C THR A 70 20.16 1.80 -2.35
N PHE A 71 21.26 1.85 -3.07
CA PHE A 71 22.56 2.27 -2.58
C PHE A 71 22.95 3.60 -3.23
N SER A 72 23.68 4.43 -2.50
CA SER A 72 24.26 5.67 -3.01
C SER A 72 25.77 5.66 -2.85
N ARG A 73 26.47 6.15 -3.85
CA ARG A 73 27.90 6.52 -3.82
C ARG A 73 28.07 7.88 -4.52
N PRO A 74 29.22 8.57 -4.41
CA PRO A 74 29.40 9.87 -5.03
C PRO A 74 29.01 9.86 -6.52
N GLY A 75 28.01 10.66 -6.89
CA GLY A 75 27.50 10.82 -8.25
C GLY A 75 26.67 9.67 -8.82
N ILE A 76 26.42 8.58 -8.08
CA ILE A 76 25.71 7.39 -8.59
C ILE A 76 24.72 6.84 -7.56
N ARG A 77 23.50 6.56 -8.01
CA ARG A 77 22.50 5.75 -7.30
C ARG A 77 22.43 4.40 -7.97
N ASP A 78 22.54 3.33 -7.19
CA ASP A 78 22.42 1.96 -7.65
C ASP A 78 21.18 1.33 -7.04
N GLU A 79 20.28 0.86 -7.89
CA GLU A 79 19.09 0.10 -7.49
C GLU A 79 19.35 -1.38 -7.76
N VAL A 80 19.11 -2.19 -6.74
CA VAL A 80 19.39 -3.64 -6.76
C VAL A 80 18.08 -4.37 -6.51
N GLY A 81 17.57 -5.03 -7.54
CA GLY A 81 16.37 -5.85 -7.43
C GLY A 81 16.56 -7.00 -6.45
N CYS A 82 15.49 -7.32 -5.72
CA CYS A 82 15.47 -8.47 -4.82
C CYS A 82 14.88 -9.66 -5.57
N ALA A 83 15.73 -10.64 -5.89
CA ALA A 83 15.36 -11.83 -6.65
C ALA A 83 14.36 -12.70 -5.88
N ASP A 84 14.58 -12.86 -4.57
CA ASP A 84 13.62 -13.52 -3.68
C ASP A 84 12.96 -12.47 -2.77
N ALA A 85 11.70 -12.14 -3.06
CA ALA A 85 10.90 -11.22 -2.25
C ALA A 85 9.61 -11.88 -1.78
N ARG A 86 9.47 -12.03 -0.45
CA ARG A 86 8.25 -12.53 0.20
C ARG A 86 7.73 -11.42 1.11
N ILE A 87 6.64 -10.79 0.67
CA ILE A 87 6.08 -9.62 1.33
C ILE A 87 4.62 -9.93 1.67
N ASN A 88 4.29 -9.90 2.95
CA ASN A 88 2.92 -10.04 3.45
C ASN A 88 2.69 -9.07 4.62
N PRO A 89 1.45 -8.91 5.10
CA PRO A 89 1.15 -7.92 6.14
C PRO A 89 1.80 -8.18 7.49
N ALA A 90 2.30 -9.40 7.74
CA ALA A 90 2.97 -9.77 8.98
C ALA A 90 4.50 -9.66 8.89
N ALA A 91 5.07 -9.96 7.72
CA ALA A 91 6.51 -10.10 7.55
C ALA A 91 7.01 -9.75 6.14
N VAL A 92 8.26 -9.33 6.10
CA VAL A 92 9.07 -9.08 4.91
C VAL A 92 10.29 -9.97 4.96
N HIS A 93 10.53 -10.70 3.89
CA HIS A 93 11.80 -11.40 3.66
C HIS A 93 12.27 -11.07 2.25
N LEU A 94 13.43 -10.43 2.15
CA LEU A 94 14.04 -10.03 0.89
C LEU A 94 15.46 -10.58 0.80
N ARG A 95 15.83 -10.99 -0.41
CA ARG A 95 17.19 -11.34 -0.79
C ARG A 95 17.53 -10.63 -2.09
N CYS A 96 18.48 -9.71 -2.01
CA CYS A 96 18.87 -8.84 -3.11
C CYS A 96 20.36 -9.07 -3.40
N GLU A 97 20.65 -9.52 -4.61
CA GLU A 97 22.01 -9.89 -5.02
C GLU A 97 22.60 -8.73 -5.83
N PHE A 98 23.67 -8.13 -5.29
CA PHE A 98 24.39 -7.08 -5.99
C PHE A 98 25.63 -7.67 -6.66
N GLU A 99 25.40 -8.41 -7.76
CA GLU A 99 26.46 -9.15 -8.47
C GLU A 99 27.67 -8.28 -8.84
N ARG A 100 27.43 -7.04 -9.29
CA ARG A 100 28.48 -6.06 -9.64
C ARG A 100 29.46 -5.79 -8.49
N VAL A 101 29.01 -5.91 -7.25
CA VAL A 101 29.79 -5.62 -6.03
C VAL A 101 30.15 -6.90 -5.27
N GLY A 102 29.56 -8.03 -5.63
CA GLY A 102 29.79 -9.31 -4.96
C GLY A 102 29.24 -9.37 -3.54
N ILE A 103 28.10 -8.72 -3.28
CA ILE A 103 27.41 -8.76 -1.99
C ILE A 103 25.96 -9.24 -2.14
N VAL A 104 25.45 -9.86 -1.09
CA VAL A 104 24.05 -10.27 -0.96
C VAL A 104 23.46 -9.59 0.27
N VAL A 105 22.34 -8.91 0.07
CA VAL A 105 21.60 -8.20 1.10
C VAL A 105 20.36 -9.01 1.45
N THR A 106 20.26 -9.44 2.70
CA THR A 106 19.08 -10.11 3.24
C THR A 106 18.39 -9.18 4.24
N ILE A 107 17.08 -8.98 4.08
CA ILE A 107 16.27 -8.15 4.97
C ILE A 107 15.12 -9.00 5.49
N GLU A 108 15.06 -9.17 6.80
CA GLU A 108 14.03 -9.94 7.48
C GLU A 108 13.33 -9.04 8.50
N GLY A 109 12.08 -8.70 8.24
CA GLY A 109 11.37 -7.72 9.05
C GLY A 109 9.90 -8.00 9.24
N GLN A 110 9.29 -7.15 10.05
CA GLN A 110 7.89 -7.18 10.43
C GLN A 110 7.32 -5.76 10.43
N PHE A 111 6.02 -5.63 10.13
CA PHE A 111 5.32 -4.36 10.14
C PHE A 111 4.63 -4.14 11.49
N PRO A 112 5.06 -3.17 12.32
CA PRO A 112 4.36 -2.86 13.57
C PRO A 112 2.98 -2.26 13.31
N SER A 113 2.83 -1.52 12.22
CA SER A 113 1.54 -1.00 11.72
C SER A 113 1.05 -1.85 10.55
N ARG A 114 -0.23 -2.27 10.60
CA ARG A 114 -0.86 -2.96 9.48
C ARG A 114 -1.24 -2.02 8.33
N SER A 115 -1.72 -0.83 8.68
CA SER A 115 -2.20 0.16 7.70
C SER A 115 -1.08 1.12 7.33
N VAL A 116 -1.13 1.63 6.11
CA VAL A 116 -0.20 2.65 5.63
C VAL A 116 -0.26 3.89 6.49
N THR A 117 0.92 4.36 6.90
CA THR A 117 1.07 5.61 7.63
C THR A 117 2.35 6.30 7.19
N SER A 118 2.25 7.59 6.86
CA SER A 118 3.38 8.50 6.62
C SER A 118 3.86 9.19 7.89
N ARG A 119 3.30 8.82 9.05
CA ARG A 119 3.71 9.45 10.31
C ARG A 119 5.16 9.07 10.63
N LEU A 120 5.99 10.08 10.82
CA LEU A 120 7.41 9.95 11.14
C LEU A 120 7.65 9.72 12.65
N ASP A 121 6.59 9.69 13.45
CA ASP A 121 6.65 9.47 14.90
C ASP A 121 6.93 8.00 15.27
N ALA A 122 6.59 7.06 14.39
CA ALA A 122 6.85 5.64 14.59
C ALA A 122 7.36 4.95 13.32
N PRO A 123 8.37 4.07 13.43
CA PRO A 123 8.81 3.27 12.29
C PRO A 123 7.72 2.27 11.90
N VAL A 124 7.55 2.06 10.60
CA VAL A 124 6.52 1.19 10.04
C VAL A 124 7.04 -0.19 9.66
N LEU A 125 8.36 -0.38 9.66
CA LEU A 125 9.02 -1.66 9.41
C LEU A 125 10.22 -1.76 10.36
N ASP A 126 10.30 -2.86 11.09
CA ASP A 126 11.48 -3.21 11.89
C ASP A 126 12.10 -4.47 11.28
N ALA A 127 13.37 -4.41 10.89
CA ALA A 127 14.01 -5.48 10.16
C ALA A 127 15.46 -5.74 10.58
N MET A 128 15.86 -7.00 10.56
CA MET A 128 17.25 -7.41 10.57
C MET A 128 17.81 -7.28 9.16
N VAL A 129 18.80 -6.41 8.98
CA VAL A 129 19.55 -6.25 7.74
C VAL A 129 20.85 -7.00 7.88
N THR A 130 21.09 -7.96 6.99
CA THR A 130 22.32 -8.74 6.94
C THR A 130 22.94 -8.58 5.55
N VAL A 131 24.20 -8.15 5.49
CA VAL A 131 24.96 -8.06 4.25
C VAL A 131 26.09 -9.06 4.30
N THR A 132 26.14 -9.93 3.30
CA THR A 132 27.15 -10.96 3.16
C THR A 132 27.91 -10.79 1.84
N ASN A 133 29.14 -11.29 1.76
CA ASN A 133 29.83 -11.43 0.49
C ASN A 133 29.41 -12.72 -0.25
N THR A 134 29.92 -12.93 -1.46
CA THR A 134 29.67 -14.16 -2.24
C THR A 134 30.15 -15.46 -1.59
N ARG A 135 30.99 -15.38 -0.55
CA ARG A 135 31.45 -16.54 0.24
C ARG A 135 30.57 -16.80 1.46
N GLY A 136 29.56 -15.96 1.71
CA GLY A 136 28.68 -16.05 2.88
C GLY A 136 29.25 -15.40 4.14
N GLU A 137 30.39 -14.72 4.07
CA GLU A 137 30.96 -13.99 5.21
C GLU A 137 30.11 -12.74 5.49
N THR A 138 29.76 -12.52 6.75
CA THR A 138 28.95 -11.35 7.17
C THR A 138 29.82 -10.10 7.19
N LEU A 139 29.50 -9.13 6.34
CA LEU A 139 30.14 -7.82 6.28
C LEU A 139 29.43 -6.81 7.19
N PHE A 140 28.11 -6.95 7.34
CA PHE A 140 27.29 -6.09 8.17
C PHE A 140 26.07 -6.85 8.67
N ARG A 141 25.68 -6.63 9.93
CA ARG A 141 24.44 -7.18 10.49
C ARG A 141 23.92 -6.26 11.59
N ALA A 142 22.72 -5.72 11.41
CA ALA A 142 22.08 -4.86 12.39
C ALA A 142 20.57 -4.96 12.31
N ARG A 143 19.90 -4.65 13.43
CA ARG A 143 18.46 -4.37 13.44
C ARG A 143 18.27 -2.90 13.10
N GLU A 144 17.44 -2.63 12.11
CA GLU A 144 17.13 -1.31 11.59
C GLU A 144 15.62 -1.07 11.60
N SER A 145 15.25 0.16 11.92
CA SER A 145 13.88 0.62 11.85
C SER A 145 13.71 1.51 10.62
N PHE A 146 12.57 1.42 9.94
CA PHE A 146 12.33 2.13 8.69
C PHE A 146 11.07 2.97 8.75
N TYR A 147 11.15 4.15 8.14
CA TYR A 147 10.04 5.08 7.96
C TYR A 147 9.57 5.04 6.51
N TRP A 148 8.26 5.02 6.31
CA TRP A 148 7.69 4.99 4.97
C TRP A 148 7.40 6.41 4.48
N HIS A 149 7.65 6.59 3.20
CA HIS A 149 7.42 7.82 2.47
C HIS A 149 6.63 7.51 1.21
N GLU A 150 5.78 8.45 0.83
CA GLU A 150 5.09 8.44 -0.46
C GLU A 150 6.14 8.41 -1.60
N PRO A 151 5.79 7.82 -2.76
CA PRO A 151 6.68 7.83 -3.92
C PRO A 151 7.04 9.27 -4.35
N ASP A 152 8.28 9.44 -4.81
CA ASP A 152 8.83 10.72 -5.32
C ASP A 152 8.05 11.26 -6.54
#